data_AF-A0A653BI59-F1
#
_entry.id   AF-A0A653BI59-F1
#
_cell.length_a   1.000
_cell.length_b   1.000
_cell.length_c   1.000
_cell.angle_alpha   90.00
_cell.angle_beta   90.00
_cell.angle_gamma   90.00
#
_symmetry.space_group_name_H-M   'P 1'
#
loop_
_entity.id
_entity.type
_entity.pdbx_description
1 polymer ?
#
loop_
_entity_poly.entity_id
_entity_poly.type
_entity_poly.pdbx_seq_one_letter_code
_entity_poly.pdbx_strand_id
1 'polypeptide(L)'
;MLQHTAKVPQEDSGREKGVYVTEGNLLYSKLQCVQCGKCLSVKPVSEKDGRFTCGRCCPGAKQCPLYAAVAEHLKFTCIFRNCEAELTWEDVRSHEEKCLYRDVSCPFPECIDRYQFISYQSHFKDCHSLNEEPYFSDTLSLERSSSSTPHKELHCLVYRGHTFLVFMKIYKQLCCGKVKGICQFNVFSLSSVEDRPNLNCEIKVTMNSDATVTKTINADDVKDFIDTMHCLSCLSEFCGKPDHTNSGDSFLNNELEFSTKNLLFSYEIHVYKKNYLKAILPKVECPICNNDFNEPIYLCPTGHSLCIQCYSNVTECPFCRQQLPREPIRNFAFEELIRECRDSNSN
;
A
#
# COMPACT_ATOMS: atom_id res chain seq x y z
N MET A 1 -50.87 3.32 2.77
CA MET A 1 -50.53 3.67 1.38
C MET A 1 -50.63 5.19 1.25
N LEU A 2 -49.69 5.79 0.50
CA LEU A 2 -49.34 7.22 0.42
C LEU A 2 -48.26 7.65 1.43
N GLN A 3 -47.01 7.59 0.99
CA GLN A 3 -45.94 8.46 1.49
C GLN A 3 -45.39 9.25 0.31
N HIS A 4 -45.45 10.57 0.47
CA HIS A 4 -44.96 11.59 -0.45
C HIS A 4 -43.43 11.49 -0.60
N THR A 5 -42.96 11.32 -1.84
CA THR A 5 -41.57 11.52 -2.21
C THR A 5 -41.33 13.01 -2.46
N ALA A 6 -40.64 13.67 -1.52
CA ALA A 6 -40.14 15.02 -1.73
C ALA A 6 -38.97 14.97 -2.74
N LYS A 7 -39.18 15.50 -3.94
CA LYS A 7 -38.11 15.81 -4.89
C LYS A 7 -37.32 17.00 -4.36
N VAL A 8 -36.05 16.77 -4.03
CA VAL A 8 -35.06 17.84 -3.83
C VAL A 8 -34.69 18.42 -5.21
N PRO A 9 -34.61 19.75 -5.40
CA PRO A 9 -34.24 20.33 -6.69
C PRO A 9 -32.77 20.04 -6.99
N GLN A 10 -32.49 19.58 -8.21
CA GLN A 10 -31.14 19.51 -8.74
C GLN A 10 -30.62 20.94 -8.93
N GLU A 11 -29.64 21.34 -8.12
CA GLU A 11 -28.79 22.48 -8.42
C GLU A 11 -27.88 22.10 -9.59
N ASP A 12 -28.07 22.82 -10.70
CA ASP A 12 -27.29 22.75 -11.93
C ASP A 12 -25.88 23.30 -11.66
N SER A 13 -24.98 22.44 -11.18
CA SER A 13 -23.56 22.77 -11.02
C SER A 13 -22.92 22.81 -12.41
N GLY A 14 -22.63 24.02 -12.89
CA GLY A 14 -22.09 24.30 -14.22
C GLY A 14 -20.96 23.36 -14.64
N ARG A 15 -21.28 22.47 -15.58
CA ARG A 15 -20.32 21.58 -16.25
C ARG A 15 -19.30 22.45 -17.01
N GLU A 16 -18.01 22.30 -16.73
CA GLU A 16 -16.95 22.98 -17.48
C GLU A 16 -17.14 22.75 -18.99
N LYS A 17 -16.99 23.81 -19.79
CA LYS A 17 -17.15 23.76 -21.26
C LYS A 17 -15.98 23.02 -21.91
N GLY A 18 -16.01 21.70 -21.93
CA GLY A 18 -15.08 20.83 -22.68
C GLY A 18 -15.76 20.11 -23.85
N VAL A 19 -15.01 19.81 -24.92
CA VAL A 19 -15.50 18.93 -26.00
C VAL A 19 -15.19 17.49 -25.62
N TYR A 20 -16.23 16.68 -25.46
CA TYR A 20 -16.12 15.30 -25.00
C TYR A 20 -15.97 14.30 -26.15
N VAL A 21 -14.93 13.47 -26.05
CA VAL A 21 -14.66 12.35 -26.93
C VAL A 21 -15.09 11.06 -26.24
N THR A 22 -16.34 10.67 -26.47
CA THR A 22 -16.94 9.46 -25.88
C THR A 22 -17.22 8.42 -26.97
N GLU A 23 -17.14 7.14 -26.62
CA GLU A 23 -17.52 6.06 -27.54
C GLU A 23 -18.96 6.30 -28.06
N GLY A 24 -19.16 6.11 -29.37
CA GLY A 24 -20.45 6.37 -30.03
C GLY A 24 -20.66 7.81 -30.55
N ASN A 25 -19.84 8.80 -30.16
CA ASN A 25 -19.89 10.14 -30.76
C ASN A 25 -19.14 10.19 -32.12
N LEU A 26 -19.60 11.04 -33.04
CA LEU A 26 -18.96 11.31 -34.33
C LEU A 26 -17.47 11.63 -34.18
N LEU A 27 -17.11 12.43 -33.17
CA LEU A 27 -15.72 12.82 -32.93
C LEU A 27 -14.85 11.59 -32.59
N TYR A 28 -15.36 10.65 -31.78
CA TYR A 28 -14.65 9.41 -31.44
C TYR A 28 -14.34 8.58 -32.70
N SER A 29 -15.30 8.44 -33.61
CA SER A 29 -15.10 7.71 -34.88
C SER A 29 -14.02 8.30 -35.79
N LYS A 30 -13.69 9.60 -35.62
CA LYS A 30 -12.66 10.29 -36.40
C LYS A 30 -11.29 10.29 -35.72
N LEU A 31 -11.25 10.02 -34.42
CA LEU A 31 -10.04 10.04 -33.60
C LEU A 31 -9.63 8.62 -33.19
N GLN A 32 -9.52 7.71 -34.15
CA GLN A 32 -9.13 6.31 -33.90
C GLN A 32 -7.71 6.01 -34.38
N CYS A 33 -7.01 5.21 -33.59
CA CYS A 33 -5.72 4.64 -33.94
C CYS A 33 -5.89 3.63 -35.08
N VAL A 34 -5.12 3.79 -36.16
CA VAL A 34 -5.15 2.86 -37.30
C VAL A 34 -4.70 1.44 -36.94
N GLN A 35 -3.93 1.28 -35.85
CA GLN A 35 -3.41 -0.03 -35.44
C GLN A 35 -4.35 -0.80 -34.51
N CYS A 36 -5.01 -0.13 -33.55
CA CYS A 36 -5.82 -0.82 -32.54
C CYS A 36 -7.31 -0.44 -32.57
N GLY A 37 -7.72 0.51 -33.43
CA GLY A 37 -9.10 1.00 -33.52
C GLY A 37 -9.59 1.80 -32.31
N LYS A 38 -8.79 1.90 -31.24
CA LYS A 38 -9.13 2.66 -30.02
C LYS A 38 -8.91 4.15 -30.23
N CYS A 39 -9.55 4.97 -29.38
CA CYS A 39 -9.38 6.42 -29.38
C CYS A 39 -7.90 6.83 -29.27
N LEU A 40 -7.53 7.90 -29.97
CA LEU A 40 -6.22 8.58 -29.92
C LEU A 40 -6.04 9.37 -28.60
N SER A 41 -6.38 8.74 -27.48
CA SER A 41 -6.42 9.38 -26.15
C SER A 41 -5.08 9.30 -25.39
N VAL A 42 -4.11 8.51 -25.86
CA VAL A 42 -2.82 8.29 -25.18
C VAL A 42 -1.67 8.84 -26.01
N LYS A 43 -0.83 9.68 -25.39
CA LYS A 43 0.40 10.24 -25.95
C LYS A 43 1.52 9.18 -26.07
N PRO A 44 2.41 9.27 -27.08
CA PRO A 44 2.36 10.22 -28.19
C PRO A 44 1.34 9.79 -29.26
N VAL A 45 0.64 10.75 -29.86
CA VAL A 45 -0.13 10.52 -31.09
C VAL A 45 0.72 10.92 -32.28
N SER A 46 1.03 9.98 -33.15
CA SER A 46 1.86 10.21 -34.33
C SER A 46 1.03 10.19 -35.60
N GLU A 47 1.45 10.95 -36.61
CA GLU A 47 0.80 11.06 -37.90
C GLU A 47 1.78 10.67 -39.01
N LYS A 48 1.29 9.90 -39.99
CA LYS A 48 1.99 9.57 -41.22
C LYS A 48 0.98 9.40 -42.35
N ASP A 49 1.11 10.19 -43.41
CA ASP A 49 0.28 10.13 -44.62
C ASP A 49 -1.24 10.21 -44.32
N GLY A 50 -1.63 11.08 -43.39
CA GLY A 50 -3.00 11.29 -42.92
C GLY A 50 -3.51 10.20 -41.98
N ARG A 51 -2.66 9.26 -41.56
CA ARG A 51 -3.01 8.15 -40.64
C ARG A 51 -2.39 8.37 -39.27
N PHE A 52 -3.17 8.10 -38.22
CA PHE A 52 -2.75 8.35 -36.85
C PHE A 52 -2.55 7.06 -36.06
N THR A 53 -1.50 7.02 -35.23
CA THR A 53 -1.25 5.97 -34.24
C THR A 53 -1.24 6.55 -32.83
N CYS A 54 -1.65 5.78 -31.83
CA CYS A 54 -1.65 6.19 -30.43
C CYS A 54 -0.42 5.69 -29.67
N GLY A 55 -0.14 6.30 -28.52
CA GLY A 55 1.01 5.98 -27.69
C GLY A 55 0.98 4.60 -27.05
N ARG A 56 -0.19 3.92 -27.03
CA ARG A 56 -0.26 2.52 -26.63
C ARG A 56 0.46 1.62 -27.62
N CYS A 57 0.25 1.88 -28.91
CA CYS A 57 0.80 1.03 -29.98
C CYS A 57 2.18 1.51 -30.42
N CYS A 58 2.48 2.80 -30.27
CA CYS A 58 3.73 3.42 -30.69
C CYS A 58 4.29 4.36 -29.59
N PRO A 59 4.69 3.83 -28.41
CA PRO A 59 5.10 4.66 -27.26
C PRO A 59 6.35 5.52 -27.52
N GLY A 60 7.24 5.07 -28.42
CA GLY A 60 8.47 5.78 -28.78
C GLY A 60 8.35 6.71 -30.00
N ALA A 61 7.14 6.89 -30.55
CA ALA A 61 6.96 7.67 -31.78
C ALA A 61 6.91 9.19 -31.52
N LYS A 62 7.19 10.00 -32.55
CA LYS A 62 7.19 11.46 -32.43
C LYS A 62 5.76 12.00 -32.36
N GLN A 63 5.47 12.83 -31.35
CA GLN A 63 4.18 13.49 -31.20
C GLN A 63 3.88 14.42 -32.39
N CYS A 64 2.67 14.31 -32.94
CA CYS A 64 2.10 15.26 -33.90
C CYS A 64 1.72 16.56 -33.17
N PRO A 65 2.36 17.71 -33.48
CA PRO A 65 2.08 18.96 -32.78
C PRO A 65 0.67 19.49 -33.02
N LEU A 66 0.12 19.30 -34.23
CA LEU A 66 -1.24 19.73 -34.57
C LEU A 66 -2.29 18.95 -33.76
N TYR A 67 -2.13 17.64 -33.68
CA TYR A 67 -3.01 16.83 -32.83
C TYR A 67 -2.89 17.25 -31.37
N ALA A 68 -1.66 17.52 -30.90
CA ALA A 68 -1.43 17.92 -29.52
C ALA A 68 -2.18 19.21 -29.14
N ALA A 69 -2.08 20.23 -29.98
CA ALA A 69 -2.77 21.51 -29.79
C ALA A 69 -4.30 21.35 -29.73
N VAL A 70 -4.87 20.39 -30.49
CA VAL A 70 -6.31 20.11 -30.43
C VAL A 70 -6.67 19.31 -29.19
N ALA A 71 -5.90 18.26 -28.88
CA ALA A 71 -6.20 17.32 -27.81
C ALA A 71 -6.12 17.94 -26.40
N GLU A 72 -5.36 19.01 -26.22
CA GLU A 72 -5.35 19.82 -24.98
C GLU A 72 -6.72 20.42 -24.63
N HIS A 73 -7.60 20.60 -25.62
CA HIS A 73 -8.96 21.12 -25.42
C HIS A 73 -10.04 20.03 -25.41
N LEU A 74 -9.65 18.75 -25.48
CA LEU A 74 -10.55 17.61 -25.47
C LEU A 74 -10.57 16.94 -24.09
N LYS A 75 -11.73 16.37 -23.76
CA LYS A 75 -11.90 15.45 -22.63
C LYS A 75 -12.14 14.05 -23.18
N PHE A 76 -11.44 13.06 -22.64
CA PHE A 76 -11.52 11.67 -23.07
C PHE A 76 -12.19 10.82 -22.00
N THR A 77 -13.03 9.87 -22.42
CA THR A 77 -13.50 8.83 -21.51
C THR A 77 -12.47 7.71 -21.38
N CYS A 78 -12.41 7.09 -20.20
CA CYS A 78 -11.62 5.89 -20.01
C CYS A 78 -12.01 4.78 -21.01
N ILE A 79 -11.04 4.01 -21.47
CA ILE A 79 -11.29 2.91 -22.42
C ILE A 79 -11.85 1.64 -21.77
N PHE A 80 -11.78 1.52 -20.45
CA PHE A 80 -12.21 0.34 -19.73
C PHE A 80 -13.71 0.41 -19.46
N ARG A 81 -14.41 -0.68 -19.76
CA ARG A 81 -15.86 -0.77 -19.54
C ARG A 81 -16.18 -0.54 -18.07
N ASN A 82 -17.28 0.17 -17.82
CA ASN A 82 -17.77 0.56 -16.48
C ASN A 82 -16.94 1.65 -15.78
N CYS A 83 -15.86 2.15 -16.40
CA CYS A 83 -15.19 3.34 -15.91
C CYS A 83 -15.82 4.60 -16.49
N GLU A 84 -16.40 5.44 -15.62
CA GLU A 84 -17.05 6.71 -16.01
C GLU A 84 -16.11 7.92 -15.93
N ALA A 85 -14.80 7.70 -15.80
CA ALA A 85 -13.84 8.79 -15.65
C ALA A 85 -13.77 9.67 -16.91
N GLU A 86 -13.92 10.98 -16.70
CA GLU A 86 -13.70 12.03 -17.70
C GLU A 86 -12.28 12.62 -17.48
N LEU A 87 -11.39 12.46 -18.47
CA LEU A 87 -9.95 12.67 -18.31
C LEU A 87 -9.44 13.75 -19.25
N THR A 88 -8.47 14.54 -18.80
CA THR A 88 -7.67 15.36 -19.72
C THR A 88 -6.73 14.46 -20.52
N TRP A 89 -6.23 14.95 -21.65
CA TRP A 89 -5.27 14.20 -22.47
C TRP A 89 -3.96 13.85 -21.74
N GLU A 90 -3.57 14.65 -20.74
CA GLU A 90 -2.39 14.38 -19.90
C GLU A 90 -2.65 13.20 -18.94
N ASP A 91 -3.87 13.10 -18.43
CA ASP A 91 -4.21 12.16 -17.36
C ASP A 91 -4.60 10.76 -17.87
N VAL A 92 -4.92 10.60 -19.15
CA VAL A 92 -5.46 9.32 -19.68
C VAL A 92 -4.54 8.14 -19.36
N ARG A 93 -3.25 8.27 -19.66
CA ARG A 93 -2.29 7.18 -19.49
C ARG A 93 -2.12 6.82 -18.01
N SER A 94 -1.89 7.82 -17.17
CA SER A 94 -1.69 7.61 -15.74
C SER A 94 -2.95 7.08 -15.06
N HIS A 95 -4.14 7.48 -15.52
CA HIS A 95 -5.41 6.91 -15.08
C HIS A 95 -5.52 5.43 -15.47
N GLU A 96 -5.26 5.08 -16.72
CA GLU A 96 -5.43 3.70 -17.19
C GLU A 96 -4.51 2.71 -16.49
N GLU A 97 -3.28 3.13 -16.18
CA GLU A 97 -2.32 2.37 -15.38
C GLU A 97 -2.83 2.07 -13.95
N LYS A 98 -3.73 2.92 -13.41
CA LYS A 98 -4.30 2.77 -12.06
C LYS A 98 -5.82 2.51 -12.02
N CYS A 99 -6.47 2.37 -13.18
CA CYS A 99 -7.92 2.25 -13.26
C CYS A 99 -8.40 0.95 -12.59
N LEU A 100 -9.48 1.02 -11.80
CA LEU A 100 -10.06 -0.13 -11.12
C LEU A 100 -10.76 -1.11 -12.09
N TYR A 101 -11.11 -0.66 -13.28
CA TYR A 101 -11.75 -1.49 -14.30
C TYR A 101 -10.76 -2.05 -15.32
N ARG A 102 -9.46 -1.78 -15.16
CA ARG A 102 -8.43 -2.34 -16.03
C ARG A 102 -8.34 -3.85 -15.86
N ASP A 103 -8.08 -4.56 -16.95
CA ASP A 103 -7.84 -6.00 -16.92
C ASP A 103 -6.41 -6.28 -16.44
N VAL A 104 -6.29 -6.96 -15.31
CA VAL A 104 -5.01 -7.36 -14.73
C VAL A 104 -4.80 -8.86 -14.81
N SER A 105 -3.53 -9.26 -14.91
CA SER A 105 -3.13 -10.66 -14.83
C SER A 105 -2.89 -11.07 -13.38
N CYS A 106 -3.31 -12.27 -12.99
CA CYS A 106 -3.00 -12.81 -11.67
C CYS A 106 -1.47 -12.88 -11.42
N PRO A 107 -0.94 -12.46 -10.25
CA PRO A 107 0.50 -12.54 -9.99
C PRO A 107 1.02 -13.96 -9.69
N PHE A 108 0.12 -14.92 -9.39
CA PHE A 108 0.48 -16.30 -9.10
C PHE A 108 0.93 -17.05 -10.38
N PRO A 109 2.02 -17.84 -10.33
CA PRO A 109 2.56 -18.53 -11.51
C PRO A 109 1.58 -19.53 -12.13
N GLU A 110 0.88 -20.29 -11.27
CA GLU A 110 -0.05 -21.34 -11.69
C GLU A 110 -1.40 -20.80 -12.20
N CYS A 111 -1.58 -19.47 -12.16
CA CYS A 111 -2.83 -18.82 -12.55
C CYS A 111 -2.65 -17.99 -13.82
N ILE A 112 -3.38 -18.39 -14.86
CA ILE A 112 -3.39 -17.74 -16.17
C ILE A 112 -4.57 -16.77 -16.35
N ASP A 113 -5.40 -16.61 -15.33
CA ASP A 113 -6.60 -15.79 -15.40
C ASP A 113 -6.27 -14.30 -15.54
N ARG A 114 -7.14 -13.62 -16.30
CA ARG A 114 -7.21 -12.17 -16.39
C ARG A 114 -8.59 -11.72 -15.92
N TYR A 115 -8.63 -10.68 -15.11
CA TYR A 115 -9.86 -10.18 -14.50
C TYR A 115 -9.78 -8.67 -14.32
N GLN A 116 -10.94 -8.02 -14.17
CA GLN A 116 -10.97 -6.59 -13.86
C GLN A 116 -10.43 -6.37 -12.44
N PHE A 117 -9.54 -5.39 -12.27
CA PHE A 117 -8.86 -5.13 -11.00
C PHE A 117 -9.84 -5.02 -9.82
N ILE A 118 -11.01 -4.39 -10.00
CA ILE A 118 -12.06 -4.29 -8.97
C ILE A 118 -12.53 -5.63 -8.40
N SER A 119 -12.41 -6.72 -9.18
CA SER A 119 -12.82 -8.08 -8.80
C SER A 119 -11.66 -8.90 -8.22
N TYR A 120 -10.54 -8.28 -7.84
CA TYR A 120 -9.35 -9.01 -7.38
C TYR A 120 -9.62 -9.84 -6.12
N GLN A 121 -10.40 -9.32 -5.17
CA GLN A 121 -10.71 -10.02 -3.92
C GLN A 121 -11.52 -11.29 -4.17
N SER A 122 -12.53 -11.23 -5.04
CA SER A 122 -13.32 -12.41 -5.41
C SER A 122 -12.47 -13.41 -6.18
N HIS A 123 -11.65 -12.96 -7.14
CA HIS A 123 -10.74 -13.87 -7.84
C HIS A 123 -9.82 -14.61 -6.87
N PHE A 124 -9.26 -13.90 -5.89
CA PHE A 124 -8.34 -14.50 -4.93
C PHE A 124 -9.01 -15.54 -4.04
N LYS A 125 -10.24 -15.26 -3.59
CA LYS A 125 -11.06 -16.19 -2.80
C LYS A 125 -11.46 -17.44 -3.58
N ASP A 126 -11.82 -17.27 -4.85
CA ASP A 126 -12.38 -18.34 -5.65
C ASP A 126 -11.30 -19.24 -6.26
N CYS A 127 -10.14 -18.67 -6.61
CA CYS A 127 -9.08 -19.35 -7.36
C CYS A 127 -7.88 -19.77 -6.51
N HIS A 128 -7.64 -19.14 -5.34
CA HIS A 128 -6.45 -19.38 -4.52
C HIS A 128 -6.82 -19.69 -3.06
N SER A 129 -6.25 -20.75 -2.50
CA SER A 129 -6.39 -21.07 -1.07
C SER A 129 -5.45 -20.19 -0.23
N LEU A 130 -5.82 -18.91 -0.05
CA LEU A 130 -4.96 -17.93 0.62
C LEU A 130 -5.22 -17.87 2.12
N ASN A 131 -4.15 -17.62 2.88
CA ASN A 131 -4.25 -17.27 4.29
C ASN A 131 -4.70 -15.80 4.39
N GLU A 132 -6.00 -15.55 4.57
CA GLU A 132 -6.58 -14.20 4.66
C GLU A 132 -6.30 -13.50 6.01
N GLU A 133 -5.53 -14.12 6.89
CA GLU A 133 -5.18 -13.53 8.17
C GLU A 133 -4.09 -12.44 8.01
N PRO A 134 -4.01 -11.48 8.95
CA PRO A 134 -2.97 -10.46 8.95
C PRO A 134 -1.61 -11.02 9.42
N TYR A 135 -1.46 -12.33 9.42
CA TYR A 135 -0.30 -13.06 9.88
C TYR A 135 -0.05 -14.28 9.00
N PHE A 136 1.22 -14.47 8.63
CA PHE A 136 1.70 -15.66 7.97
C PHE A 136 3.02 -16.10 8.62
N SER A 137 3.22 -17.40 8.75
CA SER A 137 4.49 -17.98 9.17
C SER A 137 4.77 -19.25 8.39
N ASP A 138 6.03 -19.47 8.03
CA ASP A 138 6.46 -20.70 7.39
C ASP A 138 7.90 -21.06 7.79
N THR A 139 8.26 -22.34 7.60
CA THR A 139 9.57 -22.90 7.93
C THR A 139 10.24 -23.43 6.67
N LEU A 140 11.45 -22.96 6.39
CA LEU A 140 12.19 -23.33 5.20
C LEU A 140 13.51 -24.05 5.55
N SER A 141 13.82 -25.11 4.81
CA SER A 141 15.16 -25.69 4.75
C SER A 141 15.96 -25.07 3.61
N LEU A 142 17.10 -24.47 3.95
CA LEU A 142 17.97 -23.76 3.02
C LEU A 142 19.02 -24.67 2.37
N GLU A 143 18.96 -25.99 2.57
CA GLU A 143 20.00 -26.95 2.14
C GLU A 143 20.39 -26.84 0.67
N ARG A 144 19.42 -26.55 -0.22
CA ARG A 144 19.62 -26.53 -1.68
C ARG A 144 19.56 -25.14 -2.31
N SER A 145 19.28 -24.10 -1.53
CA SER A 145 19.10 -22.75 -2.07
C SER A 145 20.43 -22.01 -2.13
N SER A 146 20.67 -21.35 -3.26
CA SER A 146 21.89 -20.58 -3.55
C SER A 146 21.52 -19.29 -4.28
N SER A 147 22.47 -18.38 -4.49
CA SER A 147 22.25 -17.20 -5.33
C SER A 147 21.67 -17.53 -6.71
N SER A 148 21.98 -18.71 -7.28
CA SER A 148 21.45 -19.16 -8.57
C SER A 148 20.15 -19.96 -8.47
N THR A 149 19.80 -20.48 -7.30
CA THR A 149 18.55 -21.22 -7.04
C THR A 149 17.85 -20.66 -5.80
N PRO A 150 17.39 -19.40 -5.84
CA PRO A 150 16.70 -18.79 -4.72
C PRO A 150 15.30 -19.40 -4.53
N HIS A 151 14.87 -19.51 -3.28
CA HIS A 151 13.47 -19.74 -2.94
C HIS A 151 12.68 -18.45 -3.16
N LYS A 152 11.51 -18.53 -3.78
CA LYS A 152 10.69 -17.36 -4.11
C LYS A 152 9.25 -17.64 -3.76
N GLU A 153 8.63 -16.70 -3.07
CA GLU A 153 7.27 -16.85 -2.58
C GLU A 153 6.47 -15.56 -2.77
N LEU A 154 5.15 -15.74 -2.87
CA LEU A 154 4.18 -14.66 -2.91
C LEU A 154 3.14 -14.92 -1.82
N HIS A 155 3.08 -14.04 -0.83
CA HIS A 155 2.07 -14.08 0.21
C HIS A 155 1.02 -13.01 -0.03
N CYS A 156 -0.23 -13.36 0.26
CA CYS A 156 -1.35 -12.43 0.29
C CYS A 156 -1.83 -12.33 1.73
N LEU A 157 -1.82 -11.13 2.31
CA LEU A 157 -2.32 -10.87 3.65
C LEU A 157 -3.46 -9.85 3.58
N VAL A 158 -4.49 -10.04 4.41
CA VAL A 158 -5.61 -9.10 4.50
C VAL A 158 -5.63 -8.48 5.90
N TYR A 159 -5.68 -7.15 5.95
CA TYR A 159 -5.81 -6.41 7.20
C TYR A 159 -6.85 -5.31 7.04
N ARG A 160 -7.93 -5.39 7.83
CA ARG A 160 -9.05 -4.42 7.82
C ARG A 160 -9.63 -4.17 6.41
N GLY A 161 -9.72 -5.20 5.59
CA GLY A 161 -10.23 -5.12 4.22
C GLY A 161 -9.21 -4.66 3.16
N HIS A 162 -8.00 -4.27 3.57
CA HIS A 162 -6.90 -3.98 2.65
C HIS A 162 -6.09 -5.24 2.39
N THR A 163 -5.68 -5.42 1.14
CA THR A 163 -4.91 -6.60 0.72
C THR A 163 -3.48 -6.21 0.37
N PHE A 164 -2.54 -6.96 0.95
CA PHE A 164 -1.10 -6.80 0.77
C PHE A 164 -0.51 -8.01 0.10
N LEU A 165 0.31 -7.77 -0.91
CA LEU A 165 1.10 -8.78 -1.59
C LEU A 165 2.55 -8.63 -1.16
N VAL A 166 3.12 -9.69 -0.57
CA VAL A 166 4.50 -9.73 -0.13
C VAL A 166 5.27 -10.68 -1.05
N PHE A 167 6.10 -10.11 -1.91
CA PHE A 167 7.00 -10.87 -2.77
C PHE A 167 8.31 -11.09 -2.04
N MET A 168 8.78 -12.34 -1.99
CA MET A 168 9.99 -12.71 -1.28
C MET A 168 10.92 -13.53 -2.16
N LYS A 169 12.23 -13.30 -1.97
CA LYS A 169 13.32 -14.05 -2.58
C LYS A 169 14.35 -14.35 -1.49
N ILE A 170 14.51 -15.61 -1.14
CA ILE A 170 15.41 -16.08 -0.08
C ILE A 170 16.52 -16.97 -0.66
N TYR A 171 17.78 -16.67 -0.35
CA TYR A 171 18.92 -17.45 -0.85
C TYR A 171 20.15 -17.36 0.06
N LYS A 172 21.10 -18.28 -0.16
CA LYS A 172 22.44 -18.20 0.42
C LYS A 172 23.36 -17.38 -0.48
N GLN A 173 24.12 -16.48 0.13
CA GLN A 173 25.19 -15.73 -0.52
C GLN A 173 26.52 -16.01 0.18
N LEU A 174 27.56 -16.26 -0.61
CA LEU A 174 28.94 -16.34 -0.11
C LEU A 174 29.58 -14.96 -0.19
N CYS A 175 30.04 -14.43 0.94
CA CYS A 175 30.75 -13.15 1.01
C CYS A 175 31.95 -13.28 1.94
N CYS A 176 33.15 -12.96 1.45
CA CYS A 176 34.39 -12.96 2.23
C CYS A 176 34.66 -14.29 2.98
N GLY A 177 34.33 -15.44 2.37
CA GLY A 177 34.53 -16.76 2.96
C GLY A 177 33.48 -17.18 4.01
N LYS A 178 32.45 -16.36 4.25
CA LYS A 178 31.30 -16.69 5.11
C LYS A 178 30.04 -16.82 4.28
N VAL A 179 29.23 -17.82 4.59
CA VAL A 179 27.89 -17.99 4.00
C VAL A 179 26.90 -17.21 4.87
N LYS A 180 26.08 -16.39 4.22
CA LYS A 180 24.99 -15.64 4.84
C LYS A 180 23.67 -15.91 4.11
N GLY A 181 22.57 -15.80 4.84
CA GLY A 181 21.22 -15.89 4.31
C GLY A 181 20.76 -14.50 3.94
N ILE A 182 20.20 -14.35 2.75
CA ILE A 182 19.63 -13.09 2.28
C ILE A 182 18.15 -13.31 2.00
N CYS A 183 17.32 -12.47 2.59
CA CYS A 183 15.90 -12.35 2.29
C CYS A 183 15.65 -10.98 1.66
N GLN A 184 15.43 -10.95 0.36
CA GLN A 184 14.97 -9.78 -0.37
C GLN A 184 13.46 -9.81 -0.49
N PHE A 185 12.80 -8.69 -0.25
CA PHE A 185 11.35 -8.63 -0.31
C PHE A 185 10.84 -7.23 -0.65
N ASN A 186 9.58 -7.18 -1.07
CA ASN A 186 8.82 -5.94 -1.11
C ASN A 186 7.34 -6.21 -0.90
N VAL A 187 6.63 -5.17 -0.50
CA VAL A 187 5.20 -5.22 -0.22
C VAL A 187 4.47 -4.27 -1.15
N PHE A 188 3.39 -4.75 -1.76
CA PHE A 188 2.50 -3.98 -2.61
C PHE A 188 1.08 -4.07 -2.09
N SER A 189 0.27 -3.05 -2.36
CA SER A 189 -1.15 -3.07 -2.00
C SER A 189 -2.03 -3.14 -3.25
N LEU A 190 -3.10 -3.93 -3.13
CA LEU A 190 -4.16 -4.08 -4.13
C LEU A 190 -5.33 -3.12 -3.91
N SER A 191 -5.32 -2.31 -2.84
CA SER A 191 -6.38 -1.34 -2.56
C SER A 191 -6.11 -0.01 -3.26
N SER A 192 -7.15 0.79 -3.54
CA SER A 192 -6.99 2.17 -4.06
C SER A 192 -6.10 3.01 -3.13
N VAL A 193 -5.27 3.89 -3.71
CA VAL A 193 -4.44 4.86 -2.96
C VAL A 193 -5.31 5.75 -2.06
N GLU A 194 -6.57 5.98 -2.43
CA GLU A 194 -7.49 6.84 -1.67
C GLU A 194 -7.89 6.24 -0.32
N ASP A 195 -7.80 4.91 -0.15
CA ASP A 195 -8.17 4.24 1.11
C ASP A 195 -6.98 4.07 2.08
N ARG A 196 -5.74 4.37 1.63
CA ARG A 196 -4.50 4.13 2.40
C ARG A 196 -4.07 5.18 3.43
N PRO A 197 -4.35 6.50 3.30
CA PRO A 197 -3.75 7.51 4.18
C PRO A 197 -4.19 7.40 5.65
N ASN A 198 -5.23 6.61 5.93
CA ASN A 198 -5.72 6.34 7.29
C ASN A 198 -5.38 4.93 7.77
N LEU A 199 -4.64 4.15 6.97
CA LEU A 199 -4.28 2.81 7.34
C LEU A 199 -3.13 2.83 8.34
N ASN A 200 -3.50 2.91 9.61
CA ASN A 200 -2.56 2.93 10.72
C ASN A 200 -1.96 1.54 10.99
N CYS A 201 -1.21 0.97 10.06
CA CYS A 201 -0.55 -0.32 10.22
C CYS A 201 0.91 -0.33 9.77
N GLU A 202 1.63 -1.31 10.29
CA GLU A 202 3.00 -1.65 9.93
C GLU A 202 3.05 -3.10 9.48
N ILE A 203 3.98 -3.39 8.58
CA ILE A 203 4.21 -4.72 8.04
C ILE A 203 5.61 -5.13 8.47
N LYS A 204 5.69 -6.19 9.26
CA LYS A 204 6.92 -6.71 9.84
C LYS A 204 7.24 -8.06 9.23
N VAL A 205 8.42 -8.15 8.63
CA VAL A 205 9.00 -9.40 8.17
C VAL A 205 10.11 -9.79 9.14
N THR A 206 9.99 -10.98 9.71
CA THR A 206 10.91 -11.51 10.72
C THR A 206 11.55 -12.78 10.18
N MET A 207 12.88 -12.87 10.26
CA MET A 207 13.64 -14.07 9.96
C MET A 207 14.14 -14.66 11.28
N ASN A 208 13.73 -15.89 11.56
CA ASN A 208 14.03 -16.61 12.79
C ASN A 208 15.01 -17.75 12.49
N SER A 209 16.31 -17.50 12.69
CA SER A 209 17.35 -18.54 12.71
C SER A 209 17.95 -18.67 14.11
N ASP A 210 19.28 -18.59 14.25
CA ASP A 210 19.94 -18.51 15.58
C ASP A 210 19.75 -17.14 16.24
N ALA A 211 19.57 -16.11 15.42
CA ALA A 211 19.33 -14.75 15.82
C ALA A 211 18.16 -14.21 15.00
N THR A 212 17.19 -13.62 15.68
CA THR A 212 16.03 -13.01 15.04
C THR A 212 16.42 -11.68 14.40
N VAL A 213 16.13 -11.53 13.11
CA VAL A 213 16.32 -10.27 12.38
C VAL A 213 14.98 -9.82 11.82
N THR A 214 14.70 -8.53 11.89
CA THR A 214 13.38 -7.98 11.57
C THR A 214 13.51 -6.72 10.71
N LYS A 215 12.59 -6.57 9.76
CA LYS A 215 12.37 -5.32 9.02
C LYS A 215 10.90 -4.92 9.13
N THR A 216 10.64 -3.67 9.48
CA THR A 216 9.29 -3.09 9.54
C THR A 216 9.14 -2.03 8.44
N ILE A 217 8.00 -2.04 7.77
CA ILE A 217 7.62 -1.09 6.69
C ILE A 217 6.30 -0.42 7.09
N ASN A 218 6.20 0.91 6.95
CA ASN A 218 4.92 1.60 7.16
C ASN A 218 4.00 1.37 5.97
N ALA A 219 2.69 1.30 6.21
CA ALA A 219 1.70 1.23 5.13
C ALA A 219 1.82 2.42 4.14
N ASP A 220 2.23 3.60 4.60
CA ASP A 220 2.44 4.79 3.77
C ASP A 220 3.57 4.62 2.75
N ASP A 221 4.53 3.74 3.04
CA ASP A 221 5.67 3.44 2.16
C ASP A 221 5.35 2.32 1.13
N VAL A 222 4.16 1.69 1.24
CA VAL A 222 3.72 0.58 0.39
C VAL A 222 3.18 1.11 -0.94
N LYS A 223 3.78 0.63 -2.04
CA LYS A 223 3.40 1.02 -3.41
C LYS A 223 2.21 0.23 -3.94
N ASP A 224 1.59 0.77 -4.99
CA ASP A 224 0.53 0.08 -5.73
C ASP A 224 1.06 -1.18 -6.41
N PHE A 225 0.20 -2.19 -6.45
CA PHE A 225 0.41 -3.34 -7.30
C PHE A 225 0.18 -2.99 -8.78
N ILE A 226 1.14 -3.38 -9.64
CA ILE A 226 1.08 -3.22 -11.09
C ILE A 226 1.42 -4.59 -11.68
N ASP A 227 0.44 -5.29 -12.24
CA ASP A 227 0.54 -6.69 -12.65
C ASP A 227 1.62 -6.97 -13.69
N THR A 228 1.83 -6.04 -14.63
CA THR A 228 2.87 -6.14 -15.66
C THR A 228 4.30 -6.04 -15.11
N MET A 229 4.48 -5.49 -13.91
CA MET A 229 5.78 -5.35 -13.25
C MET A 229 5.94 -6.31 -12.07
N HIS A 230 4.87 -6.53 -11.31
CA HIS A 230 4.87 -7.28 -10.05
C HIS A 230 4.23 -8.65 -10.29
N CYS A 231 5.04 -9.63 -10.68
CA CYS A 231 4.60 -10.99 -10.93
C CYS A 231 5.66 -11.98 -10.48
N LEU A 232 5.25 -13.09 -9.86
CA LEU A 232 6.20 -14.06 -9.31
C LEU A 232 7.01 -14.77 -10.43
N SER A 233 6.40 -14.96 -11.60
CA SER A 233 7.10 -15.44 -12.80
C SER A 233 8.09 -14.41 -13.35
N CYS A 234 7.80 -13.10 -13.24
CA CYS A 234 8.75 -12.03 -13.63
C CYS A 234 9.95 -11.96 -12.68
N LEU A 235 9.75 -12.20 -11.39
CA LEU A 235 10.83 -12.39 -10.42
C LEU A 235 11.72 -13.60 -10.77
N SER A 236 11.19 -14.52 -11.59
CA SER A 236 11.91 -15.65 -12.15
C SER A 236 12.43 -15.46 -13.56
N GLU A 237 12.30 -14.26 -14.11
CA GLU A 237 12.78 -13.91 -15.45
C GLU A 237 12.25 -14.85 -16.56
N PHE A 238 11.15 -15.55 -16.28
CA PHE A 238 10.53 -16.53 -17.17
C PHE A 238 9.00 -16.36 -17.16
N CYS A 239 8.54 -15.13 -17.37
CA CYS A 239 7.11 -14.84 -17.55
C CYS A 239 6.76 -14.77 -19.03
N GLY A 240 5.77 -15.55 -19.45
CA GLY A 240 5.18 -15.51 -20.79
C GLY A 240 3.91 -14.64 -20.90
N LYS A 241 3.54 -13.88 -19.86
CA LYS A 241 2.33 -13.05 -19.87
C LYS A 241 2.54 -11.81 -20.77
N PRO A 242 1.55 -11.41 -21.59
CA PRO A 242 1.66 -10.25 -22.45
C PRO A 242 1.97 -8.97 -21.67
N ASP A 243 2.84 -8.12 -22.22
CA ASP A 243 3.24 -6.81 -21.67
C ASP A 243 4.01 -6.84 -20.32
N HIS A 244 4.30 -8.03 -19.79
CA HIS A 244 5.09 -8.16 -18.57
C HIS A 244 6.58 -7.86 -18.82
N THR A 245 7.23 -7.16 -17.89
CA THR A 245 8.58 -6.62 -18.09
C THR A 245 9.72 -7.61 -17.83
N ASN A 246 9.47 -8.70 -17.10
CA ASN A 246 10.50 -9.67 -16.68
C ASN A 246 11.71 -9.02 -16.00
N SER A 247 11.49 -8.01 -15.15
CA SER A 247 12.57 -7.21 -14.54
C SER A 247 13.33 -7.91 -13.40
N GLY A 248 13.11 -9.21 -13.16
CA GLY A 248 13.80 -9.95 -12.11
C GLY A 248 13.48 -9.42 -10.71
N ASP A 249 14.51 -9.24 -9.89
CA ASP A 249 14.40 -8.73 -8.52
C ASP A 249 14.44 -7.20 -8.39
N SER A 250 14.36 -6.46 -9.50
CA SER A 250 14.45 -4.99 -9.49
C SER A 250 13.38 -4.27 -8.66
N PHE A 251 12.30 -4.97 -8.31
CA PHE A 251 11.21 -4.46 -7.48
C PHE A 251 11.28 -4.93 -6.02
N LEU A 252 12.31 -5.70 -5.65
CA LEU A 252 12.57 -6.11 -4.26
C LEU A 252 13.51 -5.12 -3.58
N ASN A 253 12.94 -4.14 -2.87
CA ASN A 253 13.69 -2.99 -2.37
C ASN A 253 14.08 -3.10 -0.89
N ASN A 254 13.65 -4.16 -0.19
CA ASN A 254 14.03 -4.43 1.19
C ASN A 254 14.88 -5.68 1.27
N GLU A 255 15.87 -5.66 2.16
CA GLU A 255 16.79 -6.77 2.37
C GLU A 255 17.00 -7.03 3.87
N LEU A 256 17.07 -8.31 4.22
CA LEU A 256 17.40 -8.83 5.54
C LEU A 256 18.54 -9.83 5.41
N GLU A 257 19.61 -9.63 6.17
CA GLU A 257 20.71 -10.58 6.31
C GLU A 257 20.53 -11.40 7.58
N PHE A 258 20.66 -12.73 7.49
CA PHE A 258 20.48 -13.64 8.63
C PHE A 258 21.53 -14.76 8.67
N SER A 259 21.71 -15.34 9.87
CA SER A 259 22.63 -16.46 10.11
C SER A 259 22.16 -17.73 9.42
N THR A 260 23.09 -18.45 8.78
CA THR A 260 22.84 -19.78 8.19
C THR A 260 23.57 -20.90 8.93
N LYS A 261 23.91 -20.71 10.22
CA LYS A 261 24.51 -21.81 11.00
C LYS A 261 23.50 -22.94 11.17
N ASN A 262 22.24 -22.61 11.40
CA ASN A 262 21.12 -23.53 11.25
C ASN A 262 20.61 -23.52 9.80
N LEU A 263 20.41 -24.72 9.24
CA LEU A 263 19.87 -24.92 7.89
C LEU A 263 18.34 -24.78 7.84
N LEU A 264 17.68 -24.94 8.99
CA LEU A 264 16.25 -24.74 9.18
C LEU A 264 16.04 -23.37 9.84
N PHE A 265 15.16 -22.57 9.27
CA PHE A 265 14.75 -21.29 9.83
C PHE A 265 13.28 -21.08 9.51
N SER A 266 12.61 -20.23 10.28
CA SER A 266 11.27 -19.78 9.96
C SER A 266 11.29 -18.31 9.58
N TYR A 267 10.28 -17.90 8.83
CA TYR A 267 10.00 -16.50 8.62
C TYR A 267 8.53 -16.21 8.91
N GLU A 268 8.29 -14.99 9.36
CA GLU A 268 6.97 -14.52 9.76
C GLU A 268 6.71 -13.18 9.11
N ILE A 269 5.48 -12.99 8.63
CA ILE A 269 4.98 -11.76 8.06
C ILE A 269 3.75 -11.36 8.88
N HIS A 270 3.81 -10.19 9.51
CA HIS A 270 2.70 -9.67 10.29
C HIS A 270 2.31 -8.29 9.80
N VAL A 271 1.03 -8.07 9.58
CA VAL A 271 0.42 -6.76 9.43
C VAL A 271 -0.28 -6.42 10.75
N TYR A 272 0.17 -5.38 11.44
CA TYR A 272 -0.41 -5.00 12.73
C TYR A 272 -0.63 -3.50 12.84
N LYS A 273 -1.53 -3.10 13.74
CA LYS A 273 -1.82 -1.68 13.99
C LYS A 273 -0.55 -0.99 14.49
N LYS A 274 -0.15 0.09 13.84
CA LYS A 274 0.98 0.91 14.28
C LYS A 274 0.71 1.43 15.70
N ASN A 275 1.62 1.10 16.61
CA ASN A 275 1.50 1.47 18.01
C ASN A 275 2.27 2.76 18.28
N TYR A 276 1.63 3.92 18.09
CA TYR A 276 2.22 5.23 18.37
C TYR A 276 2.68 5.39 19.82
N LEU A 277 2.10 4.62 20.74
CA LEU A 277 2.43 4.71 22.15
C LEU A 277 3.87 4.24 22.42
N LYS A 278 4.41 3.29 21.64
CA LYS A 278 5.84 2.91 21.72
C LYS A 278 6.81 4.06 21.40
N ALA A 279 6.43 4.97 20.51
CA ALA A 279 7.23 6.15 20.18
C ALA A 279 7.09 7.29 21.20
N ILE A 280 6.00 7.29 21.97
CA ILE A 280 5.71 8.28 23.02
C ILE A 280 6.27 7.83 24.38
N LEU A 281 6.39 6.53 24.63
CA LEU A 281 6.92 5.91 25.85
C LEU A 281 8.20 6.57 26.41
N PRO A 282 9.24 6.86 25.61
CA PRO A 282 10.44 7.55 26.09
C PRO A 282 10.22 9.02 26.50
N LYS A 283 8.99 9.54 26.38
CA LYS A 283 8.61 10.93 26.64
C LYS A 283 7.52 11.06 27.72
N VAL A 284 7.20 9.98 28.44
CA VAL A 284 6.16 9.97 29.49
C VAL A 284 6.77 10.16 30.87
N GLU A 285 7.55 11.23 31.02
CA GLU A 285 8.15 11.65 32.30
C GLU A 285 7.32 12.77 32.93
N CYS A 286 7.29 12.82 34.26
CA CYS A 286 6.69 13.94 34.97
C CYS A 286 7.54 15.19 34.75
N PRO A 287 7.01 16.27 34.14
CA PRO A 287 7.81 17.46 33.80
C PRO A 287 8.24 18.30 35.02
N ILE A 288 7.87 17.87 36.24
CA ILE A 288 8.26 18.51 37.50
C ILE A 288 9.53 17.84 38.07
N CYS A 289 9.60 16.50 38.04
CA CYS A 289 10.69 15.74 38.65
C CYS A 289 11.52 14.90 37.66
N ASN A 290 11.12 14.84 36.39
CA ASN A 290 11.73 14.04 35.31
C ASN A 290 11.80 12.53 35.62
N ASN A 291 10.98 12.04 36.54
CA ASN A 291 10.79 10.60 36.76
C ASN A 291 9.64 10.10 35.88
N ASP A 292 9.70 8.83 35.47
CA ASP A 292 8.60 8.18 34.76
C ASP A 292 7.27 8.31 35.53
N PHE A 293 6.20 8.59 34.79
CA PHE A 293 4.85 8.46 35.36
C PHE A 293 4.59 7.01 35.75
N ASN A 294 4.11 6.82 36.98
CA ASN A 294 3.71 5.54 37.55
C ASN A 294 2.35 5.70 38.22
N GLU A 295 1.54 4.63 38.23
CA GLU A 295 0.27 4.64 38.95
C GLU A 295 0.51 4.76 40.47
N PRO A 296 -0.26 5.58 41.20
CA PRO A 296 -1.34 6.44 40.70
C PRO A 296 -0.86 7.78 40.13
N ILE A 297 -1.59 8.29 39.13
CA ILE A 297 -1.38 9.61 38.51
C ILE A 297 -2.56 10.49 38.85
N TYR A 298 -2.30 11.70 39.33
CA TYR A 298 -3.34 12.60 39.84
C TYR A 298 -3.61 13.78 38.92
N LEU A 299 -4.84 14.26 38.93
CA LEU A 299 -5.31 15.44 38.20
C LEU A 299 -5.50 16.63 39.14
N CYS A 300 -5.08 17.80 38.68
CA CYS A 300 -5.63 19.03 39.21
C CYS A 300 -7.06 19.27 38.67
N PRO A 301 -7.84 20.21 39.23
CA PRO A 301 -9.21 20.48 38.78
C PRO A 301 -9.33 20.91 37.30
N THR A 302 -8.24 21.39 36.69
CA THR A 302 -8.23 21.81 35.27
C THR A 302 -7.67 20.74 34.33
N GLY A 303 -7.30 19.55 34.83
CA GLY A 303 -6.87 18.42 33.99
C GLY A 303 -5.36 18.22 33.80
N HIS A 304 -4.48 19.04 34.40
CA HIS A 304 -3.04 18.74 34.39
C HIS A 304 -2.72 17.52 35.26
N SER A 305 -1.85 16.64 34.75
CA SER A 305 -1.43 15.41 35.42
C SER A 305 -0.16 15.62 36.26
N LEU A 306 -0.14 15.06 37.47
CA LEU A 306 0.99 15.04 38.39
C LEU A 306 1.26 13.60 38.83
N CYS A 307 2.53 13.23 38.96
CA CYS A 307 2.87 11.96 39.59
C CYS A 307 2.58 12.01 41.10
N ILE A 308 2.46 10.84 41.73
CA ILE A 308 2.21 10.73 43.18
C ILE A 308 3.17 11.55 44.04
N GLN A 309 4.46 11.58 43.68
CA GLN A 309 5.50 12.31 44.41
C GLN A 309 5.26 13.82 44.34
N CYS A 310 5.02 14.36 43.14
CA CYS A 310 4.83 15.78 42.95
C CYS A 310 3.50 16.26 43.53
N TYR A 311 2.41 15.48 43.38
CA TYR A 311 1.11 15.83 43.97
C TYR A 311 1.19 15.96 45.49
N SER A 312 1.93 15.07 46.15
CA SER A 312 2.08 15.07 47.62
C SER A 312 2.88 16.25 48.15
N ASN A 313 3.66 16.91 47.30
CA ASN A 313 4.59 17.99 47.68
C ASN A 313 4.07 19.40 47.33
N VAL A 314 2.88 19.51 46.74
CA VAL A 314 2.29 20.79 46.36
C VAL A 314 0.85 20.92 46.84
N THR A 315 0.41 22.15 47.14
CA THR A 315 -0.99 22.48 47.47
C THR A 315 -1.74 23.11 46.29
N GLU A 316 -0.99 23.58 45.29
CA GLU A 316 -1.49 24.18 44.05
C GLU A 316 -0.82 23.52 42.85
N CYS A 317 -1.54 23.43 41.73
CA CYS A 317 -1.00 22.89 40.50
C CYS A 317 0.14 23.79 39.95
N PRO A 318 1.33 23.25 39.66
CA PRO A 318 2.45 24.06 39.18
C PRO A 318 2.25 24.63 37.76
N PHE A 319 1.28 24.11 37.00
CA PHE A 319 0.99 24.57 35.63
C PHE A 319 -0.10 25.65 35.58
N CYS A 320 -1.18 25.51 36.35
CA CYS A 320 -2.33 26.43 36.32
C CYS A 320 -2.61 27.15 37.63
N ARG A 321 -1.87 26.84 38.70
CA ARG A 321 -1.99 27.44 40.05
C ARG A 321 -3.34 27.22 40.73
N GLN A 322 -4.17 26.31 40.22
CA GLN A 322 -5.42 25.94 40.89
C GLN A 322 -5.14 25.08 42.11
N GLN A 323 -5.93 25.29 43.17
CA GLN A 323 -5.82 24.54 44.42
C GLN A 323 -6.13 23.07 44.18
N LEU A 324 -5.26 22.19 44.67
CA LEU A 324 -5.46 20.75 44.55
C LEU A 324 -6.56 20.27 45.51
N PRO A 325 -7.44 19.35 45.07
CA PRO A 325 -8.51 18.85 45.91
C PRO A 325 -7.94 18.02 47.08
N ARG A 326 -8.64 18.07 48.23
CA ARG A 326 -8.27 17.27 49.40
C ARG A 326 -8.37 15.77 49.13
N GLU A 327 -9.37 15.36 48.36
CA GLU A 327 -9.47 14.01 47.83
C GLU A 327 -8.86 13.98 46.42
N PRO A 328 -7.75 13.25 46.21
CA PRO A 328 -7.05 13.24 44.93
C PRO A 328 -7.90 12.60 43.83
N ILE A 329 -8.00 13.27 42.68
CA ILE A 329 -8.66 12.73 41.49
C ILE A 329 -7.61 12.00 40.66
N ARG A 330 -7.81 10.70 40.40
CA ARG A 330 -6.89 9.90 39.59
C ARG A 330 -7.16 10.06 38.09
N ASN A 331 -6.10 10.05 37.30
CA ASN A 331 -6.14 10.02 35.84
C ASN A 331 -6.13 8.58 35.32
N PHE A 332 -7.22 7.84 35.52
CA PHE A 332 -7.28 6.43 35.09
C PHE A 332 -7.02 6.24 33.59
N ALA A 333 -7.40 7.20 32.74
CA ALA A 333 -7.14 7.15 31.31
C ALA A 333 -5.63 7.20 31.01
N PHE A 334 -4.88 8.06 31.70
CA PHE A 334 -3.42 8.13 31.50
C PHE A 334 -2.70 6.94 32.13
N GLU A 335 -3.20 6.43 33.25
CA GLU A 335 -2.72 5.19 33.86
C GLU A 335 -2.91 3.97 32.93
N GLU A 336 -4.10 3.83 32.33
CA GLU A 336 -4.42 2.78 31.35
C GLU A 336 -3.50 2.87 30.12
N LEU A 337 -3.28 4.07 29.58
CA LEU A 337 -2.34 4.29 28.48
C LEU A 337 -0.91 3.85 28.84
N ILE A 338 -0.44 4.11 30.06
CA ILE A 338 0.89 3.69 30.52
C ILE A 338 0.97 2.16 30.72
N ARG A 339 -0.11 1.51 31.16
CA ARG A 339 -0.18 0.04 31.23
C ARG A 339 -0.10 -0.59 29.85
N GLU A 340 -0.92 -0.14 28.90
CA GLU A 340 -0.89 -0.64 27.52
C GLU A 340 0.49 -0.47 26.85
N CYS A 341 1.16 0.65 27.16
CA CYS A 341 2.53 0.92 26.76
C CYS A 341 3.52 -0.15 27.27
N ARG A 342 3.47 -0.49 28.56
CA ARG A 342 4.41 -1.41 29.21
C ARG A 342 4.21 -2.86 28.78
N ASP A 343 2.96 -3.29 28.62
CA ASP A 343 2.62 -4.65 28.19
C ASP A 343 3.06 -4.90 26.73
N SER A 344 3.02 -3.86 25.89
CA SER A 344 3.47 -3.92 24.50
C SER A 344 4.99 -4.14 24.33
N ASN A 345 5.80 -3.94 25.38
CA ASN A 345 7.26 -4.18 25.37
C ASN A 345 7.66 -5.57 25.90
N SER A 346 6.69 -6.35 26.40
CA SER A 346 6.91 -7.68 27.00
C SER A 346 6.65 -8.85 26.03
N ASN A 347 6.23 -8.54 24.80
CA ASN A 347 6.07 -9.43 23.63
C ASN A 347 6.86 -8.86 22.46
#